data_AF-A0A3D0IAA3-F1
#
_entry.id   AF-A0A3D0IAA3-F1
#
_cell.length_a   1.000
_cell.length_b   1.000
_cell.length_c   1.000
_cell.angle_alpha   90.00
_cell.angle_beta   90.00
_cell.angle_gamma   90.00
#
_symmetry.space_group_name_H-M   'P 1'
#
loop_
_entity.id
_entity.type
_entity.pdbx_description
1 polymer ?
#
loop_
_entity_poly.entity_id
_entity_poly.type
_entity_poly.pdbx_seq_one_letter_code
_entity_poly.pdbx_strand_id
1 'polypeptide(L)'
;MTRRAERGLLSPERARTLYALADALLPPGPPDDPGGSPGGGGIDVAPLVEARLAHAERSRVWEIRLMLILLEWWPRLALRGRRGFSWLSRGERLRVLENFQHGAFRRCRRATSELRALVLGAANEALGSYSLPGA
;
A
#
# COMPACT_ATOMS: atom_id res chain seq x y z
N MET A 1 13.15 12.92 22.61
CA MET A 1 11.88 13.52 22.13
C MET A 1 11.31 12.67 21.00
N THR A 2 10.63 11.58 21.34
CA THR A 2 10.00 10.68 20.37
C THR A 2 8.72 11.34 19.86
N ARG A 3 8.76 11.71 18.57
CA ARG A 3 7.67 12.36 17.85
C ARG A 3 6.35 11.64 18.12
N ARG A 4 5.41 12.42 18.64
CA ARG A 4 3.96 12.28 18.54
C ARG A 4 3.60 11.30 17.42
N ALA A 5 3.10 10.13 17.81
CA ALA A 5 2.26 9.33 16.94
C ALA A 5 1.07 10.20 16.56
N GLU A 6 1.21 10.96 15.47
CA GLU A 6 0.13 11.65 14.83
C GLU A 6 -0.94 10.59 14.54
N ARG A 7 -2.16 10.84 15.00
CA ARG A 7 -3.31 9.98 14.75
C ARG A 7 -3.66 10.10 13.27
N GLY A 8 -2.88 9.43 12.43
CA GLY A 8 -3.14 9.29 11.01
C GLY A 8 -4.52 8.69 10.77
N LEU A 9 -5.09 8.95 9.60
CA LEU A 9 -6.36 8.36 9.20
C LEU A 9 -6.26 6.82 9.11
N LEU A 10 -5.06 6.26 8.96
CA LEU A 10 -4.82 4.83 8.99
C LEU A 10 -4.25 4.41 10.33
N SER A 11 -4.69 3.25 10.83
CA SER A 11 -4.03 2.62 11.96
C SER A 11 -2.65 2.10 11.54
N PRO A 12 -1.69 1.93 12.47
CA PRO A 12 -0.34 1.43 12.16
C PRO A 12 -0.31 0.08 11.42
N GLU A 13 -1.33 -0.77 11.63
CA GLU A 13 -1.48 -2.03 10.89
C GLU A 13 -1.87 -1.78 9.43
N ARG A 14 -2.80 -0.85 9.18
CA ARG A 14 -3.25 -0.50 7.82
C ARG A 14 -2.13 0.19 7.03
N ALA A 15 -1.35 1.05 7.68
CA ALA A 15 -0.16 1.65 7.08
C ALA A 15 0.83 0.56 6.64
N ARG A 16 1.09 -0.45 7.49
CA ARG A 16 1.94 -1.62 7.13
C ARG A 16 1.42 -2.38 5.91
N THR A 17 0.12 -2.69 5.86
CA THR A 17 -0.47 -3.34 4.69
C THR A 17 -0.37 -2.47 3.43
N LEU A 18 -0.52 -1.15 3.58
CA LEU A 18 -0.36 -0.19 2.49
C LEU A 18 1.08 -0.12 1.96
N TYR A 19 2.09 -0.15 2.83
CA TYR A 19 3.49 -0.24 2.41
C TYR A 19 3.78 -1.56 1.69
N ALA A 20 3.29 -2.68 2.21
CA ALA A 20 3.44 -3.98 1.56
C ALA A 20 2.78 -4.00 0.16
N LEU A 21 1.65 -3.30 0.02
CA LEU A 21 0.99 -3.12 -1.27
C LEU A 21 1.82 -2.25 -2.21
N ALA A 22 2.35 -1.13 -1.72
CA ALA A 22 3.20 -0.24 -2.51
C ALA A 22 4.49 -0.92 -2.97
N ASP A 23 5.17 -1.66 -2.10
CA ASP A 23 6.34 -2.47 -2.43
C ASP A 23 6.02 -3.55 -3.50
N ALA A 24 4.83 -4.15 -3.43
CA ALA A 24 4.39 -5.08 -4.47
C ALA A 24 4.17 -4.38 -5.83
N LEU A 25 3.59 -3.17 -5.82
CA LEU A 25 3.14 -2.46 -7.02
C LEU A 25 4.21 -1.61 -7.71
N LEU A 26 5.14 -1.04 -6.94
CA LEU A 26 6.20 -0.17 -7.44
C LEU A 26 7.37 -1.03 -7.92
N PRO A 27 8.07 -0.66 -9.00
CA PRO A 27 9.27 -1.40 -9.44
C PRO A 27 10.31 -1.42 -8.30
N PRO A 28 11.12 -2.50 -8.18
CA PRO A 28 12.26 -2.44 -7.27
C PRO A 28 13.13 -1.26 -7.69
N GLY A 29 13.53 -0.42 -6.74
CA GLY A 29 14.53 0.61 -7.02
C GLY A 29 15.84 -0.01 -7.52
N PRO A 30 16.70 0.75 -8.20
CA PRO A 30 18.06 0.28 -8.49
C PRO A 30 18.72 -0.17 -7.17
N PRO A 31 19.55 -1.22 -7.21
CA PRO A 31 20.28 -1.69 -6.04
C PRO A 31 21.38 -0.69 -5.70
N ASP A 32 21.00 0.44 -5.10
CA ASP A 32 21.96 1.33 -4.47
C ASP A 32 22.28 0.76 -3.08
N ASP A 33 23.56 0.39 -2.93
CA ASP A 33 24.28 -0.14 -1.77
C ASP A 33 24.24 -1.65 -1.46
N PRO A 34 25.41 -2.34 -1.44
CA PRO A 34 25.58 -3.74 -1.04
C PRO A 34 25.48 -3.97 0.49
N GLY A 35 24.67 -3.16 1.19
CA GLY A 35 24.39 -3.29 2.62
C GLY A 35 22.97 -2.87 3.03
N GLY A 36 22.12 -2.48 2.07
CA GLY A 36 20.78 -1.95 2.31
C GLY A 36 19.69 -3.02 2.33
N SER A 37 18.73 -2.88 3.24
CA SER A 37 17.59 -3.78 3.41
C SER A 37 16.82 -4.06 2.10
N PRO A 38 16.28 -5.27 1.91
CA PRO A 38 15.47 -5.61 0.74
C PRO A 38 14.10 -4.94 0.87
N GLY A 39 13.94 -3.76 0.29
CA GLY A 39 12.66 -3.08 0.17
C GLY A 39 12.77 -1.97 -0.87
N GLY A 40 12.04 -2.11 -1.98
CA GLY A 40 12.13 -1.17 -3.09
C GLY A 40 11.75 0.25 -2.64
N GLY A 41 12.65 1.21 -2.87
CA GLY A 41 12.39 2.65 -2.88
C GLY A 41 11.83 3.23 -1.57
N GLY A 42 12.67 3.95 -0.82
CA GLY A 42 12.33 4.63 0.45
C GLY A 42 11.31 5.77 0.37
N ILE A 43 10.24 5.61 -0.42
CA ILE A 43 9.16 6.57 -0.56
C ILE A 43 8.08 6.26 0.47
N ASP A 44 7.88 7.19 1.39
CA ASP A 44 6.82 7.11 2.35
C ASP A 44 5.46 7.48 1.72
N VAL A 45 4.75 6.46 1.20
CA VAL A 45 3.44 6.64 0.53
C VAL A 45 2.26 6.78 1.50
N ALA A 46 2.39 6.30 2.74
CA ALA A 46 1.28 6.32 3.69
C ALA A 46 0.74 7.72 4.01
N PRO A 47 1.57 8.74 4.33
CA PRO A 47 1.08 10.10 4.61
C PRO A 47 0.45 10.75 3.38
N LEU A 48 0.95 10.46 2.17
CA LEU A 48 0.38 10.98 0.91
C LEU A 48 -0.99 10.36 0.62
N VAL A 49 -1.12 9.05 0.86
CA VAL A 49 -2.43 8.36 0.79
C VAL A 49 -3.39 8.93 1.83
N GLU A 50 -2.93 9.17 3.06
CA GLU A 50 -3.75 9.79 4.10
C GLU A 50 -4.20 11.21 3.75
N ALA A 51 -3.31 12.05 3.21
CA ALA A 51 -3.65 13.39 2.76
C ALA A 51 -4.76 13.36 1.69
N ARG A 52 -4.68 12.43 0.73
CA ARG A 52 -5.74 12.23 -0.27
C ARG A 52 -7.04 11.73 0.32
N LEU A 53 -6.97 10.88 1.35
CA LEU A 53 -8.15 10.38 2.05
C LEU A 53 -8.79 11.43 2.95
N ALA A 54 -8.02 12.40 3.46
CA ALA A 54 -8.54 13.48 4.29
C ALA A 54 -9.56 14.36 3.56
N HIS A 55 -9.41 14.49 2.24
CA HIS A 55 -10.31 15.25 1.37
C HIS A 55 -11.36 14.37 0.65
N ALA A 56 -11.34 13.05 0.87
CA ALA A 56 -12.26 12.13 0.23
C ALA A 56 -13.59 11.99 1.00
N GLU A 57 -14.63 11.53 0.30
CA GLU A 57 -15.90 11.18 0.93
C GLU A 57 -15.72 10.07 1.98
N ARG A 58 -16.49 10.16 3.07
CA ARG A 58 -16.42 9.18 4.19
C ARG A 58 -16.66 7.74 3.73
N SER A 59 -17.59 7.52 2.80
CA SER A 59 -17.89 6.23 2.18
C SER A 59 -16.64 5.61 1.56
N ARG A 60 -15.91 6.40 0.76
CA ARG A 60 -14.68 6.00 0.08
C ARG A 60 -13.56 5.68 1.06
N VAL A 61 -13.39 6.48 2.11
CA VAL A 61 -12.41 6.22 3.18
C VAL A 61 -12.72 4.88 3.88
N TRP A 62 -14.00 4.61 4.15
CA TRP A 62 -14.44 3.35 4.74
C TRP A 62 -14.17 2.14 3.83
N GLU A 63 -14.47 2.25 2.54
CA GLU A 63 -14.20 1.19 1.56
C GLU A 63 -12.71 0.84 1.49
N ILE A 64 -11.84 1.86 1.45
CA ILE A 64 -10.39 1.66 1.43
C ILE A 64 -9.91 1.00 2.71
N ARG A 65 -10.41 1.44 3.88
CA ARG A 65 -10.08 0.82 5.17
C ARG A 65 -10.51 -0.65 5.23
N LEU A 66 -11.72 -0.96 4.77
CA LEU A 66 -12.22 -2.33 4.69
C LEU A 66 -11.37 -3.17 3.73
N MET A 67 -10.96 -2.61 2.59
CA MET A 67 -10.15 -3.33 1.63
C MET A 67 -8.75 -3.63 2.16
N LEU A 68 -8.11 -2.72 2.90
CA LEU A 68 -6.84 -2.98 3.57
C LEU A 68 -6.98 -4.10 4.62
N ILE A 69 -8.08 -4.13 5.38
CA ILE A 69 -8.36 -5.23 6.31
C ILE A 69 -8.53 -6.54 5.55
N LEU A 70 -9.34 -6.56 4.50
CA LEU A 70 -9.57 -7.75 3.69
C LEU A 70 -8.27 -8.28 3.09
N LEU A 71 -7.44 -7.40 2.53
CA LEU A 71 -6.12 -7.78 2.03
C LEU A 71 -5.24 -8.37 3.13
N GLU A 72 -5.14 -7.74 4.29
CA GLU A 72 -4.32 -8.23 5.40
C GLU A 72 -4.75 -9.62 5.89
N TRP A 73 -6.05 -9.87 5.95
CA TRP A 73 -6.62 -11.12 6.46
C TRP A 73 -6.80 -12.22 5.40
N TRP A 74 -6.88 -11.87 4.13
CA TRP A 74 -7.15 -12.83 3.05
C TRP A 74 -6.17 -14.00 3.01
N PRO A 75 -4.84 -13.81 3.13
CA PRO A 75 -3.90 -14.95 3.16
C PRO A 75 -4.17 -15.91 4.31
N ARG A 76 -4.63 -15.43 5.47
CA ARG A 76 -4.99 -16.28 6.61
C ARG A 76 -6.20 -17.15 6.28
N LEU A 77 -7.19 -16.58 5.60
CA LEU A 77 -8.42 -17.26 5.22
C LEU A 77 -8.23 -18.24 4.05
N ALA A 78 -7.55 -17.79 2.99
CA ALA A 78 -7.41 -18.52 1.73
C ALA A 78 -6.26 -19.53 1.75
N LEU A 79 -5.13 -19.22 2.39
CA LEU A 79 -3.96 -20.09 2.43
C LEU A 79 -3.85 -20.90 3.73
N ARG A 80 -4.81 -20.76 4.66
CA ARG A 80 -4.76 -21.31 6.03
C ARG A 80 -3.44 -21.02 6.76
N GLY A 81 -2.76 -19.95 6.36
CA GLY A 81 -1.48 -19.54 6.91
C GLY A 81 -1.63 -18.74 8.19
N ARG A 82 -0.59 -18.72 9.03
CA ARG A 82 -0.53 -17.84 10.22
C ARG A 82 -0.16 -16.38 9.89
N ARG A 83 0.28 -16.11 8.66
CA ARG A 83 0.84 -14.81 8.24
C ARG A 83 -0.19 -14.01 7.43
N GLY A 84 -0.27 -12.70 7.71
CA GLY A 84 -1.11 -11.77 6.95
C GLY A 84 -0.40 -11.27 5.68
N PHE A 85 -1.08 -10.49 4.84
CA PHE A 85 -0.53 -10.00 3.57
C PHE A 85 0.77 -9.21 3.73
N SER A 86 0.85 -8.35 4.74
CA SER A 86 2.07 -7.59 5.04
C SER A 86 3.31 -8.45 5.27
N TRP A 87 3.13 -9.71 5.68
CA TRP A 87 4.20 -10.66 6.00
C TRP A 87 4.57 -11.59 4.84
N LEU A 88 3.85 -11.51 3.72
CA LEU A 88 4.13 -12.30 2.54
C LEU A 88 5.37 -11.75 1.81
N SER A 89 6.04 -12.61 1.05
CA SER A 89 7.07 -12.17 0.10
C SER A 89 6.43 -11.33 -1.01
N ARG A 90 7.23 -10.50 -1.69
CA ARG A 90 6.73 -9.62 -2.76
C ARG A 90 6.00 -10.38 -3.88
N GLY A 91 6.53 -11.54 -4.30
CA GLY A 91 5.90 -12.38 -5.32
C GLY A 91 4.54 -12.95 -4.85
N GLU A 92 4.42 -13.33 -3.59
CA GLU A 92 3.15 -13.78 -3.02
C GLU A 92 2.15 -12.62 -2.88
N ARG A 93 2.60 -11.42 -2.50
CA ARG A 93 1.76 -10.22 -2.47
C ARG A 93 1.18 -9.92 -3.85
N LEU A 94 2.00 -9.99 -4.90
CA LEU A 94 1.55 -9.82 -6.28
C LEU A 94 0.48 -10.85 -6.66
N ARG A 95 0.69 -12.13 -6.37
CA ARG A 95 -0.32 -13.18 -6.62
C ARG A 95 -1.64 -12.92 -5.90
N VAL A 96 -1.60 -12.45 -4.66
CA VAL A 96 -2.83 -12.08 -3.94
C VAL A 96 -3.52 -10.92 -4.64
N LEU A 97 -2.78 -9.87 -5.05
CA LEU A 97 -3.36 -8.74 -5.77
C LEU A 97 -3.97 -9.17 -7.11
N GLU A 98 -3.29 -10.03 -7.86
CA GLU A 98 -3.81 -10.62 -9.11
C GLU A 98 -5.08 -11.41 -8.85
N ASN A 99 -5.15 -12.23 -7.80
CA ASN A 99 -6.36 -12.96 -7.42
C ASN A 99 -7.54 -12.02 -7.11
N PHE A 100 -7.30 -10.88 -6.46
CA PHE A 100 -8.34 -9.87 -6.22
C PHE A 100 -8.75 -9.14 -7.51
N GLN A 101 -7.82 -8.92 -8.44
CA GLN A 101 -8.10 -8.28 -9.74
C GLN A 101 -8.83 -9.20 -10.72
N HIS A 102 -8.56 -10.51 -10.68
CA HIS A 102 -9.17 -11.50 -11.57
C HIS A 102 -10.33 -12.27 -10.93
N GLY A 103 -10.57 -12.09 -9.63
CA GLY A 103 -11.62 -12.77 -8.89
C GLY A 103 -13.04 -12.45 -9.37
N ALA A 104 -13.99 -13.30 -8.96
CA ALA A 104 -15.40 -13.19 -9.36
C ALA A 104 -16.12 -11.95 -8.79
N PHE A 105 -15.60 -11.36 -7.70
CA PHE A 105 -16.25 -10.26 -7.00
C PHE A 105 -15.94 -8.91 -7.65
N ARG A 106 -16.88 -8.39 -8.45
CA ARG A 106 -16.76 -7.07 -9.11
C ARG A 106 -16.36 -5.94 -8.16
N ARG A 107 -16.91 -5.92 -6.93
CA ARG A 107 -16.57 -4.90 -5.91
C ARG A 107 -15.10 -4.98 -5.48
N CYS A 108 -14.56 -6.18 -5.26
CA CYS A 108 -13.16 -6.38 -4.93
C CYS A 108 -12.26 -5.87 -6.07
N ARG A 109 -12.56 -6.23 -7.32
CA ARG A 109 -11.79 -5.76 -8.48
C ARG A 109 -11.73 -4.23 -8.57
N ARG A 110 -12.89 -3.58 -8.39
CA ARG A 110 -12.99 -2.12 -8.42
C ARG A 110 -12.18 -1.49 -7.28
N ALA A 111 -12.40 -1.92 -6.05
CA ALA A 111 -11.70 -1.40 -4.89
C ALA A 111 -10.17 -1.63 -4.97
N THR A 112 -9.71 -2.78 -5.44
CA THR A 112 -8.28 -3.05 -5.67
C THR A 112 -7.70 -2.16 -6.76
N SER A 113 -8.45 -1.89 -7.83
CA SER A 113 -8.02 -0.98 -8.89
C SER A 113 -7.93 0.47 -8.38
N GLU A 114 -8.91 0.91 -7.60
CA GLU A 114 -8.90 2.23 -6.97
C GLU A 114 -7.74 2.37 -5.98
N LEU A 115 -7.47 1.35 -5.16
CA LEU A 115 -6.35 1.33 -4.22
C LEU A 115 -5.00 1.40 -4.97
N ARG A 116 -4.86 0.65 -6.06
CA ARG A 116 -3.67 0.66 -6.92
C ARG A 116 -3.46 2.04 -7.56
N ALA A 117 -4.51 2.66 -8.09
CA ALA A 117 -4.45 4.01 -8.64
C ALA A 117 -4.06 5.05 -7.58
N LEU A 118 -4.58 4.91 -6.36
CA LEU A 118 -4.28 5.81 -5.25
C LEU A 118 -2.80 5.72 -4.84
N VAL A 119 -2.28 4.50 -4.70
CA VAL A 119 -0.87 4.26 -4.34
C VAL A 119 0.08 4.68 -5.46
N LEU A 120 -0.20 4.32 -6.71
CA LEU A 120 0.65 4.72 -7.84
C LEU A 120 0.63 6.23 -8.04
N GLY A 121 -0.53 6.88 -7.90
CA GLY A 121 -0.60 8.33 -7.96
C GLY A 121 0.18 8.98 -6.82
N ALA A 122 0.16 8.41 -5.62
CA ALA A 122 0.87 8.96 -4.46
C ALA A 122 2.39 8.80 -4.62
N ALA A 123 2.82 7.65 -5.11
CA ALA A 123 4.21 7.41 -5.47
C ALA A 123 4.68 8.35 -6.59
N ASN A 124 3.86 8.60 -7.62
CA ASN A 124 4.18 9.52 -8.69
C ASN A 124 4.30 10.98 -8.19
N GLU A 125 3.43 11.39 -7.26
CA GLU A 125 3.51 12.70 -6.61
C GLU A 125 4.79 12.82 -5.77
N ALA A 126 5.16 11.77 -5.03
CA ALA A 126 6.41 11.74 -4.30
C ALA A 126 7.62 11.84 -5.25
N LEU A 127 7.68 11.01 -6.30
CA LEU A 127 8.75 10.99 -7.30
C LEU A 127 8.85 12.33 -8.06
N GLY A 128 7.71 12.94 -8.39
CA GLY A 128 7.64 14.27 -9.02
C GLY A 128 8.10 15.38 -8.08
N SER A 129 7.82 15.26 -6.77
CA SER A 129 8.31 16.20 -5.75
C SER A 129 9.82 16.10 -5.53
N TYR A 130 10.42 14.92 -5.74
CA TYR A 130 11.88 14.74 -5.73
C TYR A 130 12.58 15.20 -7.03
N SER A 131 11.81 15.57 -8.07
CA SER A 131 12.35 16.01 -9.37
C SER A 131 12.54 17.53 -9.51
N LEU A 132 12.52 18.30 -8.42
CA LEU A 132 12.84 19.74 -8.46
C LEU A 132 13.90 20.15 -7.43
N PRO A 133 15.19 20.06 -7.81
CA PRO A 133 16.17 21.06 -7.43
C PRO A 133 16.57 21.85 -8.70
N GLY A 134 16.09 23.09 -8.81
CA GLY A 134 16.60 24.06 -9.78
C GLY A 134 15.59 24.50 -10.84
N ALA A 135 14.81 25.52 -10.51
CA ALA A 135 14.40 26.56 -11.45
C ALA A 135 14.71 27.90 -10.80
#